data_AF-A0A351EMU4-F1
#
_entry.id   AF-A0A351EMU4-F1
#
_cell.length_a   1.000
_cell.length_b   1.000
_cell.length_c   1.000
_cell.angle_alpha   90.00
_cell.angle_beta   90.00
_cell.angle_gamma   90.00
#
_symmetry.space_group_name_H-M   'P 1'
#
loop_
_entity.id
_entity.type
_entity.pdbx_description
1 polymer ?
#
loop_
_entity_poly.entity_id
_entity_poly.type
_entity_poly.pdbx_seq_one_letter_code
_entity_poly.pdbx_strand_id
1 'polypeptide(L)'
;MKKVELARSRVFPFLIWTFVLWVSRARNVVSDNDLSVTGRLWRLSFVVTFVALAVMVGVRFIRNLETYKWLMALVIWSIGFWLIRGGGILLDNEWSLGFKFVHTILMLVTFCLAALAIIKPDR
;
A
#
# COMPACT_ATOMS: atom_id res chain seq x y z
N MET A 1 -23.01 -9.74 -13.96
CA MET A 1 -21.56 -9.68 -13.68
C MET A 1 -21.13 -10.92 -12.90
N LYS A 2 -20.09 -11.65 -13.33
CA LYS A 2 -19.58 -12.84 -12.61
C LYS A 2 -18.90 -12.39 -11.30
N LYS A 3 -19.20 -13.07 -10.18
CA LYS A 3 -18.57 -12.82 -8.87
C LYS A 3 -17.08 -13.20 -8.98
N VAL A 4 -16.18 -12.26 -8.71
CA VAL A 4 -14.73 -12.56 -8.65
C VAL A 4 -14.48 -13.30 -7.34
N GLU A 5 -13.96 -14.53 -7.44
CA GLU A 5 -13.60 -15.32 -6.27
C GLU A 5 -12.21 -14.91 -5.79
N LEU A 6 -12.16 -14.31 -4.60
CA LEU A 6 -10.94 -13.79 -4.01
C LEU A 6 -10.40 -14.78 -2.98
N ALA A 7 -9.18 -15.27 -3.18
CA ALA A 7 -8.55 -16.21 -2.28
C ALA A 7 -8.00 -15.50 -1.03
N ARG A 8 -8.39 -15.97 0.17
CA ARG A 8 -7.93 -15.41 1.45
C ARG A 8 -6.40 -15.37 1.54
N SER A 9 -5.75 -16.45 1.14
CA SER A 9 -4.28 -16.61 1.15
C SER A 9 -3.56 -15.60 0.26
N ARG A 10 -4.25 -14.92 -0.67
CA ARG A 10 -3.67 -13.91 -1.57
C ARG A 10 -3.97 -12.49 -1.11
N VAL A 11 -5.19 -12.24 -0.61
CA VAL A 11 -5.61 -10.91 -0.17
C VAL A 11 -4.97 -10.53 1.17
N PHE A 12 -4.96 -11.44 2.16
CA PHE A 12 -4.48 -11.11 3.51
C PHE A 12 -3.01 -10.70 3.57
N PRO A 13 -2.07 -11.37 2.86
CA PRO A 13 -0.67 -10.91 2.84
C PRO A 13 -0.53 -9.47 2.36
N PHE A 14 -1.29 -9.08 1.33
CA PHE A 14 -1.27 -7.70 0.83
C PHE A 14 -1.84 -6.71 1.87
N LEU A 15 -2.91 -7.07 2.58
CA LEU A 15 -3.47 -6.23 3.64
C LEU A 15 -2.49 -6.08 4.81
N ILE A 16 -1.92 -7.19 5.29
CA ILE A 16 -0.95 -7.20 6.39
C ILE A 16 0.27 -6.35 6.02
N TRP A 17 0.82 -6.57 4.83
CA TRP A 17 1.93 -5.77 4.31
C TRP A 17 1.60 -4.28 4.28
N THR A 18 0.41 -3.93 3.79
CA THR A 18 -0.07 -2.53 3.80
C THR A 18 -0.08 -1.97 5.22
N PHE A 19 -0.65 -2.67 6.20
CA PHE A 19 -0.65 -2.20 7.58
C PHE A 19 0.77 -2.01 8.15
N VAL A 20 1.64 -3.02 8.00
CA VAL A 20 3.01 -2.95 8.51
C VAL A 20 3.76 -1.74 7.94
N LEU A 21 3.69 -1.56 6.62
CA LEU A 21 4.41 -0.50 5.93
C LEU A 21 3.89 0.89 6.33
N TRP A 22 2.57 1.06 6.37
CA TRP A 22 1.97 2.37 6.58
C TRP A 22 1.90 2.77 8.06
N VAL A 23 1.79 1.83 9.00
CA VAL A 23 1.93 2.12 10.44
C VAL A 23 3.38 2.47 10.78
N SER A 24 4.36 1.74 10.22
CA SER A 24 5.78 2.10 10.35
C SER A 24 6.05 3.51 9.79
N ARG A 25 5.46 3.83 8.62
CA ARG A 25 5.55 5.17 8.04
C ARG A 25 4.91 6.24 8.93
N ALA A 26 3.75 5.96 9.53
CA ALA A 26 3.08 6.87 10.44
C ALA A 26 3.98 7.25 11.61
N ARG A 27 4.59 6.25 12.26
CA ARG A 27 5.57 6.46 13.33
C ARG A 27 6.70 7.36 12.88
N ASN A 28 7.31 7.06 11.73
CA ASN A 28 8.42 7.86 11.20
C ASN A 28 8.02 9.32 10.95
N VAL A 29 6.83 9.57 10.42
CA VAL A 29 6.33 10.93 10.15
C VAL A 29 6.00 11.70 11.43
N VAL A 30 5.51 11.02 12.46
CA VAL A 30 5.20 11.62 13.76
C VAL A 30 6.47 11.93 14.56
N SER A 31 7.48 11.06 14.49
CA SER A 31 8.76 11.25 15.17
C SER A 31 9.70 12.25 14.49
N ASP A 32 9.37 12.70 13.28
CA ASP A 32 10.19 13.64 12.50
C ASP A 32 9.85 15.09 12.92
N ASN A 33 10.77 15.69 13.68
CA ASN A 33 10.65 17.05 14.21
C ASN A 33 10.99 18.13 13.18
N ASP A 34 11.64 17.77 12.07
CA ASP A 34 12.05 18.71 11.02
C ASP A 34 10.92 18.98 10.02
N LEU A 35 9.84 18.19 10.07
CA LEU A 35 8.66 18.41 9.26
C LEU A 35 7.82 19.59 9.74
N SER A 36 7.53 20.51 8.83
CA SER A 36 6.46 21.48 9.01
C SER A 36 5.12 20.79 9.26
N VAL A 37 4.21 21.48 9.96
CA VAL A 37 2.85 20.96 10.25
C VAL A 37 2.13 20.53 8.97
N THR A 38 2.15 21.38 7.94
CA THR A 38 1.57 21.06 6.63
C THR A 38 2.24 19.85 5.98
N GLY A 39 3.58 19.77 6.04
CA GLY A 39 4.33 18.64 5.51
C GLY A 39 4.01 17.32 6.22
N ARG A 40 3.77 17.37 7.53
CA ARG A 40 3.35 16.23 8.34
C ARG A 40 1.93 15.79 7.99
N LEU A 41 0.97 16.73 7.95
CA LEU A 41 -0.43 16.45 7.60
C LEU A 41 -0.56 15.84 6.20
N TRP A 42 0.18 16.38 5.22
CA TRP A 42 0.20 15.83 3.87
C TRP A 42 0.69 14.39 3.81
N ARG A 43 1.73 14.04 4.59
CA ARG A 43 2.25 12.66 4.64
C ARG A 43 1.29 11.71 5.38
N LEU A 44 0.66 12.18 6.44
CA LEU A 44 -0.31 11.40 7.20
C LEU A 44 -1.62 11.17 6.43
N SER A 45 -2.02 12.06 5.52
CA SER A 45 -3.22 11.84 4.70
C SER A 45 -3.10 10.57 3.83
N PHE A 46 -1.89 10.29 3.30
CA PHE A 46 -1.61 9.05 2.58
C PHE A 46 -1.73 7.84 3.50
N VAL A 47 -1.11 7.89 4.69
CA VAL A 47 -1.20 6.82 5.70
C VAL A 47 -2.67 6.50 5.98
N VAL A 48 -3.48 7.52 6.28
CA VAL A 48 -4.90 7.36 6.58
C VAL A 48 -5.63 6.73 5.40
N THR A 49 -5.35 7.15 4.17
CA THR A 49 -5.98 6.59 2.96
C THR A 49 -5.66 5.11 2.78
N PHE A 50 -4.39 4.72 2.90
CA PHE A 50 -3.96 3.33 2.79
C PHE A 50 -4.58 2.44 3.86
N VAL A 51 -4.53 2.89 5.11
CA VAL A 51 -5.10 2.17 6.25
C VAL A 51 -6.61 2.04 6.12
N ALA A 52 -7.31 3.12 5.75
CA ALA A 52 -8.76 3.10 5.56
C ALA A 52 -9.18 2.13 4.46
N LEU A 53 -8.50 2.15 3.30
CA LEU A 53 -8.78 1.20 2.22
C LEU A 53 -8.49 -0.24 2.64
N ALA A 54 -7.38 -0.51 3.32
CA ALA A 54 -7.04 -1.85 3.81
C ALA A 54 -8.07 -2.37 4.84
N VAL A 55 -8.51 -1.53 5.78
CA VAL A 55 -9.59 -1.85 6.72
C VAL A 55 -10.90 -2.13 5.98
N MET A 56 -11.26 -1.30 5.00
CA MET A 56 -12.49 -1.48 4.21
C MET A 56 -12.48 -2.81 3.45
N VAL A 57 -11.35 -3.17 2.82
CA VAL A 57 -11.19 -4.48 2.17
C VAL A 57 -11.32 -5.60 3.20
N GLY A 58 -10.57 -5.53 4.31
CA GLY A 58 -10.60 -6.57 5.35
C GLY A 58 -11.98 -6.80 5.96
N VAL A 59 -12.67 -5.73 6.37
CA VAL A 59 -14.02 -5.80 6.96
C VAL A 59 -15.02 -6.38 5.98
N ARG A 60 -15.03 -5.92 4.73
CA ARG A 60 -15.97 -6.42 3.71
C ARG A 60 -15.69 -7.88 3.37
N PHE A 61 -14.43 -8.26 3.35
CA PHE A 61 -14.02 -9.63 3.10
C PHE A 61 -14.46 -10.58 4.22
N ILE A 62 -14.27 -10.19 5.50
CA ILE A 62 -14.74 -10.94 6.68
C ILE A 62 -16.27 -11.05 6.69
N ARG A 63 -16.97 -9.99 6.26
CA ARG A 63 -18.45 -9.96 6.18
C ARG A 63 -19.03 -10.60 4.91
N ASN A 64 -18.21 -11.25 4.07
CA ASN A 64 -18.61 -11.85 2.79
C ASN A 64 -19.34 -10.87 1.83
N LEU A 65 -18.99 -9.58 1.90
CA LEU A 65 -19.52 -8.53 1.04
C LEU A 65 -18.71 -8.41 -0.26
N GLU A 66 -19.27 -7.71 -1.24
CA GLU A 66 -18.56 -7.37 -2.48
C GLU A 66 -17.29 -6.56 -2.16
N THR A 67 -16.14 -7.19 -2.38
CA THR A 67 -14.82 -6.71 -1.93
C THR A 67 -13.92 -6.29 -3.10
N TYR A 68 -14.17 -6.81 -4.30
CA TYR A 68 -13.31 -6.64 -5.47
C TYR A 68 -13.10 -5.17 -5.83
N LYS A 69 -14.16 -4.35 -5.85
CA LYS A 69 -14.05 -2.91 -6.12
C LYS A 69 -13.06 -2.20 -5.16
N TRP A 70 -13.15 -2.50 -3.87
CA TRP A 70 -12.29 -1.89 -2.85
C TRP A 70 -10.86 -2.41 -2.90
N LEU A 71 -10.70 -3.70 -3.20
CA LEU A 71 -9.38 -4.29 -3.42
C LEU A 71 -8.69 -3.64 -4.62
N MET A 72 -9.40 -3.47 -5.73
CA MET A 72 -8.88 -2.76 -6.91
C MET A 72 -8.51 -1.31 -6.60
N ALA A 73 -9.33 -0.60 -5.81
CA ALA A 73 -9.00 0.76 -5.38
C ALA A 73 -7.68 0.79 -4.58
N LEU A 74 -7.51 -0.13 -3.62
CA LEU A 74 -6.27 -0.26 -2.85
C LEU A 74 -5.06 -0.61 -3.74
N VAL A 75 -5.23 -1.53 -4.69
CA VAL A 75 -4.18 -1.91 -5.65
C VAL A 75 -3.76 -0.70 -6.48
N ILE A 76 -4.70 -0.04 -7.15
CA ILE A 76 -4.42 1.12 -8.01
C ILE A 76 -3.73 2.23 -7.21
N TRP A 77 -4.23 2.51 -6.01
CA TRP A 77 -3.63 3.51 -5.12
C TRP A 77 -2.20 3.13 -4.71
N SER A 78 -1.96 1.86 -4.40
CA SER A 78 -0.63 1.34 -4.05
C SER A 78 0.35 1.49 -5.21
N ILE A 79 -0.04 1.07 -6.41
CA ILE A 79 0.80 1.17 -7.60
C ILE A 79 1.08 2.65 -7.92
N GLY A 80 0.05 3.48 -8.00
CA GLY A 80 0.19 4.90 -8.33
C GLY A 80 1.08 5.65 -7.34
N PHE A 81 0.88 5.43 -6.03
CA PHE A 81 1.71 6.04 -5.00
C PHE A 81 3.18 5.68 -5.17
N TRP A 82 3.49 4.40 -5.36
CA TRP A 82 4.87 3.94 -5.50
C TRP A 82 5.53 4.37 -6.80
N LEU A 83 4.79 4.44 -7.91
CA LEU A 83 5.33 4.99 -9.16
C LEU A 83 5.75 6.45 -8.99
N ILE A 84 4.93 7.27 -8.33
CA ILE A 84 5.25 8.68 -8.09
C ILE A 84 6.36 8.81 -7.03
N ARG A 85 6.15 8.24 -5.83
CA ARG A 85 7.06 8.45 -4.70
C ARG A 85 8.32 7.61 -4.80
N GLY A 86 8.20 6.33 -5.11
CA GLY A 86 9.33 5.43 -5.33
C GLY A 86 10.16 5.85 -6.54
N GLY A 87 9.50 6.21 -7.65
CA GLY A 87 10.17 6.80 -8.81
C GLY A 87 10.93 8.10 -8.45
N GLY A 88 10.28 9.01 -7.72
CA GLY A 88 10.93 10.22 -7.22
C GLY A 88 12.17 9.93 -6.37
N ILE A 89 12.12 8.95 -5.47
CA ILE A 89 13.27 8.54 -4.64
C ILE A 89 14.42 7.98 -5.49
N LEU A 90 14.10 7.19 -6.51
CA LEU A 90 15.11 6.57 -7.37
C LEU A 90 15.83 7.60 -8.24
N LEU A 91 15.08 8.56 -8.79
CA LEU A 91 15.56 9.58 -9.71
C LEU A 91 16.27 10.74 -9.01
N ASP A 92 15.97 10.98 -7.74
CA ASP A 92 16.57 12.04 -6.94
C ASP A 92 17.98 11.65 -6.47
N ASN A 93 18.97 12.50 -6.75
CA ASN A 93 20.38 12.25 -6.45
C ASN A 93 20.75 12.53 -4.99
N GLU A 94 19.87 13.16 -4.21
CA GLU A 94 20.12 13.46 -2.79
C GLU A 94 20.03 12.22 -1.90
N TRP A 95 19.33 11.17 -2.35
CA TRP A 95 19.18 9.95 -1.56
C TRP A 95 20.37 9.00 -1.70
N SER A 96 20.82 8.48 -0.56
CA SER A 96 21.86 7.44 -0.53
C SER A 96 21.43 6.16 -1.25
N LEU A 97 22.42 5.40 -1.77
CA LEU A 97 22.16 4.11 -2.43
C LEU A 97 21.39 3.13 -1.54
N GLY A 98 21.73 3.06 -0.24
CA GLY A 98 21.02 2.21 0.71
C GLY A 98 19.55 2.62 0.88
N PHE A 99 19.26 3.92 0.90
CA PHE A 99 17.89 4.42 0.96
C PHE A 99 17.09 4.03 -0.28
N LYS A 100 17.68 4.23 -1.47
CA LYS A 100 17.08 3.83 -2.76
C LYS A 100 16.80 2.33 -2.81
N PHE A 101 17.76 1.52 -2.37
CA PHE A 101 17.64 0.07 -2.35
C PHE A 101 16.47 -0.42 -1.49
N VAL A 102 16.37 0.06 -0.24
CA VAL A 102 15.26 -0.31 0.66
C VAL A 102 13.91 0.06 0.05
N HIS A 103 13.76 1.28 -0.47
CA HIS A 103 12.50 1.73 -1.06
C HIS A 103 12.14 0.96 -2.34
N THR A 104 13.14 0.55 -3.11
CA THR A 104 12.93 -0.31 -4.28
C THR A 104 12.39 -1.67 -3.88
N ILE A 105 12.95 -2.30 -2.85
CA ILE A 105 12.43 -3.58 -2.33
C ILE A 105 11.00 -3.41 -1.82
N LEU A 106 10.73 -2.36 -1.02
CA LEU A 106 9.38 -2.09 -0.52
C LEU A 106 8.37 -1.91 -1.66
N MET A 107 8.76 -1.22 -2.72
CA MET A 107 7.95 -1.04 -3.93
C MET A 107 7.69 -2.39 -4.61
N LEU A 108 8.73 -3.17 -4.89
CA LEU A 108 8.62 -4.46 -5.57
C LEU A 108 7.74 -5.45 -4.80
N VAL A 109 7.95 -5.58 -3.48
CA VAL A 109 7.11 -6.43 -2.63
C VAL A 109 5.65 -5.98 -2.68
N THR A 110 5.41 -4.66 -2.63
CA THR A 110 4.04 -4.12 -2.75
C THR A 110 3.42 -4.50 -4.10
N PHE A 111 4.16 -4.40 -5.20
CA PHE A 111 3.68 -4.74 -6.54
C PHE A 111 3.37 -6.22 -6.67
N CYS A 112 4.26 -7.09 -6.19
CA CYS A 112 4.06 -8.53 -6.19
C CYS A 112 2.82 -8.92 -5.40
N LEU A 113 2.65 -8.41 -4.18
CA LEU A 113 1.49 -8.72 -3.34
C LEU A 113 0.19 -8.15 -3.92
N ALA A 114 0.23 -6.95 -4.49
CA ALA A 114 -0.92 -6.35 -5.17
C ALA A 114 -1.36 -7.20 -6.37
N ALA A 115 -0.41 -7.66 -7.20
CA ALA A 115 -0.70 -8.54 -8.33
C ALA A 115 -1.27 -9.88 -7.86
N LEU A 116 -0.61 -10.53 -6.89
CA LEU A 116 -1.08 -11.80 -6.32
C LEU A 116 -2.51 -11.70 -5.76
N ALA A 117 -2.86 -10.56 -5.13
CA ALA A 117 -4.19 -10.36 -4.57
C ALA A 117 -5.31 -10.35 -5.61
N ILE A 118 -5.02 -10.04 -6.88
CA ILE A 118 -6.01 -9.91 -7.96
C ILE A 118 -5.90 -10.98 -9.05
N ILE A 119 -4.81 -11.75 -9.09
CA ILE A 119 -4.67 -12.88 -10.02
C ILE A 119 -5.75 -13.93 -9.71
N LYS A 120 -6.50 -14.32 -10.75
CA LYS A 120 -7.45 -15.43 -10.68
C LYS A 120 -6.68 -16.75 -10.61
N PRO A 121 -7.11 -17.73 -9.79
CA PRO A 121 -6.57 -19.08 -9.93
C PRO A 121 -6.94 -19.60 -11.33
N ASP A 122 -5.95 -20.11 -12.06
CA ASP A 122 -6.23 -20.95 -13.22
C ASP A 122 -7.03 -22.15 -12.70
N ARG A 123 -8.22 -22.35 -13.28
CA ARG A 123 -9.15 -23.41 -12.90
C ARG A 123 -8.68 -24.75 -13.42
#